data_AF-A0A0K2RKV5-F1
#
_entry.id   AF-A0A0K2RKV5-F1
#
_cell.length_a   1.000
_cell.length_b   1.000
_cell.length_c   1.000
_cell.angle_alpha   90.00
_cell.angle_beta   90.00
_cell.angle_gamma   90.00
#
_symmetry.space_group_name_H-M   'P 1'
#
loop_
_entity.id
_entity.type
_entity.pdbx_description
1 polymer ?
#
loop_
_entity_poly.entity_id
_entity_poly.type
_entity_poly.pdbx_seq_one_letter_code
_entity_poly.pdbx_strand_id
1 'polypeptide(L)'
;MDGAAHTRSASRNVELQAPGVIRAKRGGFHAGRTRREMHDDGGRRAVPIPRALPGWLRFPRRHRSGRLTLHTTGLTGLRPGDAGAGSWPDSHAPPGASPYINPPPAAPRPTAASPQAPIAAPVPAPLPTAGEATGTFVYFVAIGDGGSRGVRFGCDDSLVAVHVTTPPGSDRLAGAMAQLLAPDGTASRAGLYNALSGSALRYVSGYLDGTTAVVNLSGSLRPGGVCDNPRIETQLAQTAVAATGASQAAIYIDGNALADVLSLR
;
A
#
# COMPACT_ATOMS: atom_id res chain seq x y z
N MET A 1 -57.95 25.41 0.57
CA MET A 1 -58.11 24.73 -0.72
C MET A 1 -56.70 24.35 -1.18
N ASP A 2 -56.08 23.40 -0.48
CA ASP A 2 -55.95 21.97 -0.86
C ASP A 2 -54.72 21.79 -1.78
N GLY A 3 -53.62 21.15 -1.36
CA GLY A 3 -53.45 19.68 -1.30
C GLY A 3 -52.92 19.20 -2.67
N ALA A 4 -51.97 18.26 -2.85
CA ALA A 4 -51.31 17.30 -1.99
C ALA A 4 -50.08 16.74 -2.74
N ALA A 5 -49.13 16.20 -1.98
CA ALA A 5 -48.05 15.33 -2.44
C ALA A 5 -48.57 14.06 -3.15
N HIS A 6 -47.78 13.46 -4.06
CA HIS A 6 -47.82 12.01 -4.33
C HIS A 6 -46.43 11.50 -4.75
N THR A 7 -45.79 10.83 -3.80
CA THR A 7 -44.77 9.79 -3.98
C THR A 7 -45.36 8.57 -4.68
N ARG A 8 -44.61 7.93 -5.61
CA ARG A 8 -44.84 6.53 -5.98
C ARG A 8 -43.52 5.75 -6.04
N SER A 9 -43.44 4.80 -5.12
CA SER A 9 -42.66 3.56 -5.19
C SER A 9 -42.79 2.87 -6.54
N ALA A 10 -41.67 2.41 -7.09
CA ALA A 10 -41.66 1.31 -8.04
C ALA A 10 -40.93 0.14 -7.41
N SER A 11 -41.70 -0.93 -7.20
CA SER A 11 -41.32 -2.18 -6.58
C SER A 11 -40.28 -2.95 -7.38
N ARG A 12 -39.50 -3.71 -6.62
CA ARG A 12 -38.70 -4.86 -7.05
C ARG A 12 -39.46 -5.76 -8.02
N ASN A 13 -38.80 -6.16 -9.11
CA ASN A 13 -39.05 -7.46 -9.73
C ASN A 13 -37.69 -8.15 -9.92
N VAL A 14 -37.54 -9.26 -9.20
CA VAL A 14 -36.51 -10.28 -9.37
C VAL A 14 -37.12 -11.30 -10.31
N GLU A 15 -36.60 -11.43 -11.53
CA GLU A 15 -36.93 -12.53 -12.43
C GLU A 15 -35.63 -13.29 -12.72
N LEU A 16 -35.50 -14.45 -12.09
CA LEU A 16 -34.51 -15.49 -12.40
C LEU A 16 -35.16 -16.47 -13.38
N GLN A 17 -34.65 -16.59 -14.61
CA GLN A 17 -34.84 -17.82 -15.39
C GLN A 17 -33.75 -18.05 -16.47
N ALA A 18 -32.84 -18.95 -16.09
CA ALA A 18 -32.20 -20.06 -16.83
C ALA A 18 -31.48 -19.87 -18.20
N PRO A 19 -30.38 -20.64 -18.44
CA PRO A 19 -29.40 -20.41 -19.49
C PRO A 19 -29.74 -20.98 -20.88
N GLY A 20 -29.41 -20.22 -21.91
CA GLY A 20 -29.52 -20.57 -23.32
C GLY A 20 -28.45 -21.56 -23.81
N VAL A 21 -28.91 -22.49 -24.63
CA VAL A 21 -28.22 -23.61 -25.28
C VAL A 21 -27.11 -23.15 -26.22
N ILE A 22 -25.88 -23.64 -26.01
CA ILE A 22 -24.76 -23.49 -26.94
C ILE A 22 -24.94 -24.48 -28.10
N ARG A 23 -25.17 -23.93 -29.30
CA ARG A 23 -25.24 -24.68 -30.56
C ARG A 23 -23.82 -24.88 -31.10
N ALA A 24 -23.27 -26.08 -30.94
CA ALA A 24 -22.00 -26.49 -31.53
C ALA A 24 -22.13 -26.55 -33.07
N LYS A 25 -21.42 -25.68 -33.78
CA LYS A 25 -21.29 -25.73 -35.23
C LYS A 25 -20.01 -26.51 -35.58
N ARG A 26 -20.20 -27.77 -36.02
CA ARG A 26 -19.16 -28.57 -36.66
C ARG A 26 -18.88 -28.00 -38.06
N GLY A 27 -17.64 -27.64 -38.31
CA GLY A 27 -17.00 -27.54 -39.62
C GLY A 27 -15.51 -27.74 -39.32
N GLY A 28 -14.77 -28.65 -39.92
CA GLY A 28 -14.79 -29.11 -41.30
C GLY A 28 -13.32 -29.10 -41.72
N PHE A 29 -12.74 -30.29 -41.79
CA PHE A 29 -11.35 -30.56 -42.18
C PHE A 29 -10.94 -29.81 -43.45
N HIS A 30 -9.75 -29.21 -43.47
CA HIS A 30 -8.89 -29.24 -44.66
C HIS A 30 -7.41 -29.30 -44.26
N ALA A 31 -6.79 -30.42 -44.58
CA ALA A 31 -5.35 -30.59 -44.63
C ALA A 31 -4.77 -29.79 -45.81
N GLY A 32 -3.68 -29.07 -45.58
CA GLY A 32 -2.99 -28.27 -46.59
C GLY A 32 -1.52 -28.11 -46.23
N ARG A 33 -0.74 -29.17 -46.49
CA ARG A 33 0.71 -29.22 -46.39
C ARG A 33 1.31 -28.43 -47.57
N THR A 34 1.98 -27.31 -47.34
CA THR A 34 3.08 -26.89 -48.23
C THR A 34 4.24 -26.34 -47.40
N ARG A 35 5.34 -27.08 -47.53
CA ARG A 35 6.70 -26.76 -47.11
C ARG A 35 7.29 -25.90 -48.21
N ARG A 36 7.62 -24.63 -47.95
CA ARG A 36 8.49 -23.83 -48.80
C ARG A 36 9.37 -22.92 -47.95
N GLU A 37 10.67 -23.12 -48.14
CA GLU A 37 11.72 -22.09 -48.23
C GLU A 37 11.74 -21.08 -47.07
N MET A 38 12.55 -21.27 -46.03
CA MET A 38 14.00 -21.01 -46.06
C MET A 38 14.36 -19.90 -47.06
N HIS A 39 14.18 -18.66 -46.61
CA HIS A 39 14.97 -17.52 -47.06
C HIS A 39 15.57 -16.84 -45.83
N ASP A 40 16.88 -17.06 -45.73
CA ASP A 40 17.85 -16.27 -45.01
C ASP A 40 17.81 -14.85 -45.60
N ASP A 41 17.53 -13.84 -44.77
CA ASP A 41 17.84 -12.46 -45.15
C ASP A 41 18.40 -11.72 -43.93
N GLY A 42 19.73 -11.56 -43.96
CA GLY A 42 20.50 -10.84 -42.98
C GLY A 42 20.15 -9.37 -42.98
N GLY A 43 19.56 -8.91 -41.87
CA GLY A 43 19.22 -7.50 -41.67
C GLY A 43 19.69 -6.96 -40.32
N ARG A 44 20.95 -7.20 -39.94
CA ARG A 44 21.59 -6.51 -38.80
C ARG A 44 21.78 -5.02 -39.14
N ARG A 45 20.72 -4.23 -39.00
CA ARG A 45 20.84 -2.76 -38.90
C ARG A 45 21.25 -2.42 -37.48
N ALA A 46 22.56 -2.25 -37.30
CA ALA A 46 23.13 -1.59 -36.14
C ALA A 46 22.50 -0.19 -36.03
N VAL A 47 21.69 0.01 -35.00
CA VAL A 47 21.27 1.36 -34.60
C VAL A 47 22.49 2.01 -33.95
N PRO A 48 22.93 3.20 -34.41
CA PRO A 48 24.00 3.92 -33.77
C PRO A 48 23.55 4.33 -32.35
N ILE A 49 24.24 3.80 -31.36
CA ILE A 49 24.19 4.25 -29.97
C ILE A 49 24.78 5.67 -29.95
N PRO A 50 24.02 6.73 -29.59
CA PRO A 50 24.64 8.01 -29.29
C PRO A 50 25.44 7.85 -27.99
N ARG A 51 26.76 7.82 -28.14
CA ARG A 51 27.71 8.04 -27.06
C ARG A 51 27.62 9.49 -26.60
N ALA A 52 27.47 9.63 -25.29
CA ALA A 52 27.90 10.74 -24.45
C ALA A 52 27.25 12.11 -24.68
N LEU A 53 26.53 12.58 -23.66
CA LEU A 53 26.81 13.91 -23.12
C LEU A 53 27.07 13.84 -21.60
N PRO A 54 28.09 14.55 -21.11
CA PRO A 54 28.45 14.68 -19.71
C PRO A 54 27.68 15.83 -19.07
N GLY A 55 27.36 15.75 -17.78
CA GLY A 55 26.72 16.88 -17.11
C GLY A 55 26.21 16.56 -15.73
N TRP A 56 27.13 16.23 -14.82
CA TRP A 56 26.89 16.21 -13.40
C TRP A 56 26.35 17.57 -12.95
N LEU A 57 25.03 17.69 -12.73
CA LEU A 57 24.52 18.81 -11.95
C LEU A 57 24.79 18.53 -10.47
N ARG A 58 25.83 19.23 -10.00
CA ARG A 58 26.11 19.53 -8.60
C ARG A 58 24.84 19.95 -7.87
N PHE A 59 24.41 19.16 -6.90
CA PHE A 59 23.57 19.65 -5.82
C PHE A 59 24.38 20.56 -4.90
N PRO A 60 23.92 21.78 -4.57
CA PRO A 60 24.52 22.56 -3.51
C PRO A 60 24.19 21.92 -2.15
N ARG A 61 25.20 21.28 -1.53
CA ARG A 61 25.26 21.05 -0.08
C ARG A 61 25.14 22.40 0.63
N ARG A 62 23.97 22.75 1.15
CA ARG A 62 23.87 23.78 2.20
C ARG A 62 24.36 23.17 3.51
N HIS A 63 25.63 23.41 3.81
CA HIS A 63 26.13 23.35 5.18
C HIS A 63 25.43 24.43 6.00
N ARG A 64 24.47 24.05 6.85
CA ARG A 64 23.95 24.91 7.91
C ARG A 64 24.78 24.67 9.17
N SER A 65 25.99 25.22 9.19
CA SER A 65 26.78 25.38 10.42
C SER A 65 26.21 26.57 11.21
N GLY A 66 25.11 26.33 11.93
CA GLY A 66 24.58 27.26 12.91
C GLY A 66 25.32 27.10 14.22
N ARG A 67 26.39 27.89 14.38
CA ARG A 67 27.24 27.97 15.57
C ARG A 67 26.43 28.46 16.76
N LEU A 68 26.38 27.62 17.79
CA LEU A 68 25.95 27.93 19.14
C LEU A 68 26.64 29.22 19.63
N THR A 69 25.87 30.25 19.98
CA THR A 69 26.32 31.37 20.80
C THR A 69 25.38 31.48 21.98
N LEU A 70 25.82 30.88 23.09
CA LEU A 70 25.25 31.08 24.42
C LEU A 70 25.61 32.51 24.86
N HIS A 71 24.63 33.41 24.85
CA HIS A 71 24.74 34.67 25.55
C HIS A 71 24.28 34.45 26.99
N THR A 72 25.23 34.11 27.85
CA THR A 72 25.07 34.16 29.31
C THR A 72 25.12 35.63 29.74
N THR A 73 23.98 36.14 30.19
CA THR A 73 23.94 37.38 30.98
C THR A 73 23.20 37.05 32.27
N GLY A 74 23.93 36.96 33.37
CA GLY A 74 23.39 37.25 34.70
C GLY A 74 22.97 38.73 34.76
N LEU A 75 22.17 39.21 35.70
CA LEU A 75 22.28 39.00 37.14
C LEU A 75 21.12 39.76 37.81
N THR A 76 20.65 39.24 38.94
CA THR A 76 20.05 39.94 40.11
C THR A 76 18.63 40.53 40.04
N GLY A 77 17.77 40.10 40.97
CA GLY A 77 16.56 40.86 41.33
C GLY A 77 15.50 40.15 42.18
N LEU A 78 15.87 39.69 43.39
CA LEU A 78 15.08 39.51 44.63
C LEU A 78 13.53 39.61 44.60
N ARG A 79 12.84 38.57 45.14
CA ARG A 79 11.93 38.70 46.29
C ARG A 79 11.51 37.34 46.92
N PRO A 80 11.42 37.23 48.26
CA PRO A 80 11.04 36.01 49.00
C PRO A 80 9.59 36.04 49.58
N GLY A 81 9.08 34.86 49.95
CA GLY A 81 7.81 34.59 50.66
C GLY A 81 6.75 33.93 49.76
N ASP A 82 6.06 32.83 50.07
CA ASP A 82 5.88 32.09 51.32
C ASP A 82 5.57 30.59 51.05
N ALA A 83 6.02 29.78 52.02
CA ALA A 83 5.43 28.60 52.62
C ALA A 83 4.30 27.80 51.92
N GLY A 84 4.53 26.49 51.74
CA GLY A 84 3.50 25.49 51.46
C GLY A 84 4.03 24.06 51.52
N ALA A 85 4.49 23.64 52.70
CA ALA A 85 4.92 22.27 52.98
C ALA A 85 3.71 21.31 52.98
N GLY A 86 3.77 20.29 52.12
CA GLY A 86 2.83 19.17 52.06
C GLY A 86 3.59 17.86 52.10
N SER A 87 4.15 17.55 53.26
CA SER A 87 4.72 16.26 53.64
C SER A 87 3.63 15.18 53.71
N TRP A 88 3.77 14.11 52.93
CA TRP A 88 3.05 12.85 53.13
C TRP A 88 4.03 11.78 53.65
N PRO A 89 3.65 11.01 54.69
CA PRO A 89 4.57 10.15 55.43
C PRO A 89 4.81 8.77 54.79
N ASP A 90 6.01 8.26 55.05
CA ASP A 90 6.37 6.84 55.08
C ASP A 90 5.40 6.01 55.93
N SER A 91 5.00 4.83 55.44
CA SER A 91 4.53 3.67 56.23
C SER A 91 4.54 2.43 55.32
N HIS A 92 5.60 1.62 55.44
CA HIS A 92 5.65 0.36 56.20
C HIS A 92 5.09 -0.87 55.45
N ALA A 93 6.03 -1.69 54.97
CA ALA A 93 5.81 -3.02 54.45
C ALA A 93 5.54 -4.03 55.59
N PRO A 94 4.60 -4.98 55.44
CA PRO A 94 4.45 -6.10 56.35
C PRO A 94 5.41 -7.27 56.03
N PRO A 95 5.91 -8.01 57.04
CA PRO A 95 6.73 -9.21 56.84
C PRO A 95 5.90 -10.51 56.75
N GLY A 96 6.37 -11.43 55.91
CA GLY A 96 6.39 -12.88 56.19
C GLY A 96 5.12 -13.71 55.95
N ALA A 97 5.13 -14.53 54.90
CA ALA A 97 4.55 -15.88 54.92
C ALA A 97 5.28 -16.79 53.90
N SER A 98 5.76 -17.94 54.40
CA SER A 98 6.58 -18.96 53.73
C SER A 98 5.89 -19.70 52.57
N PRO A 99 6.66 -20.34 51.65
CA PRO A 99 6.10 -21.08 50.52
C PRO A 99 5.60 -22.48 50.95
N TYR A 100 4.32 -22.77 50.67
CA TYR A 100 3.82 -24.15 50.68
C TYR A 100 4.18 -24.84 49.36
N ILE A 101 5.01 -25.88 49.46
CA ILE A 101 5.35 -26.82 48.40
C ILE A 101 4.17 -27.79 48.23
N ASN A 102 3.50 -27.77 47.08
CA ASN A 102 2.53 -28.80 46.70
C ASN A 102 3.23 -29.83 45.79
N PRO A 103 3.21 -31.14 46.11
CA PRO A 103 3.74 -32.17 45.23
C PRO A 103 2.86 -32.35 43.98
N PRO A 104 3.44 -32.71 42.82
CA PRO A 104 2.67 -32.95 41.60
C PRO A 104 1.83 -34.24 41.70
N PRO A 105 0.58 -34.26 41.21
CA PRO A 105 -0.19 -35.48 41.09
C PRO A 105 0.41 -36.41 40.02
N ALA A 106 0.49 -37.70 40.35
CA ALA A 106 0.98 -38.75 39.47
C ALA A 106 0.12 -38.90 38.20
N ALA A 107 0.78 -39.01 37.04
CA ALA A 107 0.13 -39.27 35.76
C ALA A 107 -0.52 -40.67 35.73
N PRO A 108 -1.74 -40.83 35.19
CA PRO A 108 -2.33 -42.15 34.95
C PRO A 108 -1.62 -42.87 33.79
N ARG A 109 -1.41 -44.18 33.95
CA ARG A 109 -0.89 -45.09 32.90
C ARG A 109 -1.84 -45.13 31.70
N PRO A 110 -1.33 -45.14 30.45
CA PRO A 110 -2.14 -45.45 29.29
C PRO A 110 -2.51 -46.95 29.26
N THR A 111 -3.82 -47.21 29.22
CA THR A 111 -4.40 -48.53 28.90
C THR A 111 -4.23 -48.80 27.41
N ALA A 112 -3.64 -49.94 27.07
CA ALA A 112 -3.51 -50.42 25.69
C ALA A 112 -4.89 -50.73 25.10
N ALA A 113 -5.25 -50.07 23.99
CA ALA A 113 -6.42 -50.40 23.18
C ALA A 113 -6.01 -51.34 22.02
N SER A 114 -6.83 -52.38 21.81
CA SER A 114 -6.65 -53.41 20.78
C SER A 114 -6.77 -52.89 19.33
N PRO A 115 -6.20 -53.60 18.33
CA PRO A 115 -6.10 -53.12 16.94
C PRO A 115 -7.43 -53.22 16.18
N GLN A 116 -7.87 -52.12 15.57
CA GLN A 116 -8.91 -52.14 14.52
C GLN A 116 -8.25 -52.24 13.14
N ALA A 117 -8.81 -53.11 12.29
CA ALA A 117 -8.36 -53.38 10.93
C ALA A 117 -8.43 -52.14 10.01
N PRO A 118 -7.50 -51.98 9.05
CA PRO A 118 -7.42 -50.78 8.23
C PRO A 118 -8.51 -50.76 7.14
N ILE A 119 -9.32 -49.71 7.15
CA ILE A 119 -10.20 -49.34 6.04
C ILE A 119 -9.33 -48.58 5.03
N ALA A 120 -9.26 -49.04 3.79
CA ALA A 120 -8.48 -48.41 2.73
C ALA A 120 -8.98 -46.98 2.44
N ALA A 121 -8.10 -45.99 2.62
CA ALA A 121 -8.38 -44.59 2.32
C ALA A 121 -8.36 -44.33 0.79
N PRO A 122 -9.28 -43.50 0.26
CA PRO A 122 -9.24 -43.09 -1.14
C PRO A 122 -8.03 -42.17 -1.39
N VAL A 123 -7.28 -42.46 -2.46
CA VAL A 123 -6.14 -41.66 -2.92
C VAL A 123 -6.62 -40.26 -3.31
N PRO A 124 -6.11 -39.16 -2.71
CA PRO A 124 -6.49 -37.82 -3.12
C PRO A 124 -5.88 -37.49 -4.49
N ALA A 125 -6.71 -36.99 -5.40
CA ALA A 125 -6.27 -36.42 -6.67
C ALA A 125 -5.30 -35.24 -6.41
N PRO A 126 -4.29 -35.01 -7.26
CA PRO A 126 -3.36 -33.90 -7.09
C PRO A 126 -4.11 -32.56 -7.17
N LEU A 127 -3.97 -31.73 -6.13
CA LEU A 127 -4.45 -30.35 -6.12
C LEU A 127 -3.74 -29.53 -7.20
N PRO A 128 -4.42 -28.58 -7.86
CA PRO A 128 -3.75 -27.64 -8.76
C PRO A 128 -2.74 -26.81 -7.97
N THR A 129 -1.48 -26.78 -8.41
CA THR A 129 -0.45 -25.86 -7.91
C THR A 129 -0.89 -24.43 -8.25
N ALA A 130 -1.62 -23.80 -7.34
CA ALA A 130 -1.92 -22.38 -7.41
C ALA A 130 -0.61 -21.62 -7.17
N GLY A 131 -0.15 -20.87 -8.18
CA GLY A 131 0.86 -19.85 -7.94
C GLY A 131 0.35 -18.93 -6.84
N GLU A 132 1.13 -18.77 -5.78
CA GLU A 132 0.74 -18.01 -4.60
C GLU A 132 0.53 -16.54 -5.00
N ALA A 133 -0.68 -16.02 -4.82
CA ALA A 133 -0.97 -14.63 -5.11
C ALA A 133 -0.07 -13.77 -4.22
N THR A 134 0.87 -13.05 -4.84
CA THR A 134 1.74 -12.14 -4.09
C THR A 134 1.01 -10.82 -3.88
N GLY A 135 0.99 -10.34 -2.65
CA GLY A 135 0.41 -9.04 -2.31
C GLY A 135 1.44 -7.93 -2.19
N THR A 136 0.94 -6.71 -2.17
CA THR A 136 1.70 -5.49 -1.87
C THR A 136 0.81 -4.52 -1.10
N PHE A 137 1.37 -3.41 -0.61
CA PHE A 137 0.63 -2.36 0.05
C PHE A 137 0.36 -1.18 -0.88
N VAL A 138 -0.86 -0.66 -0.82
CA VAL A 138 -1.25 0.63 -1.37
C VAL A 138 -1.57 1.56 -0.21
N TYR A 139 -1.04 2.77 -0.24
CA TYR A 139 -1.20 3.72 0.85
C TYR A 139 -2.31 4.73 0.59
N PHE A 140 -3.15 4.89 1.60
CA PHE A 140 -4.24 5.85 1.64
C PHE A 140 -4.18 6.67 2.92
N VAL A 141 -5.08 7.65 3.03
CA VAL A 141 -5.01 8.69 4.06
C VAL A 141 -6.13 8.54 5.07
N ALA A 142 -5.78 8.59 6.36
CA ALA A 142 -6.70 8.90 7.44
C ALA A 142 -6.74 10.41 7.62
N ILE A 143 -7.89 11.04 7.44
CA ILE A 143 -7.98 12.50 7.53
C ILE A 143 -7.99 12.95 8.99
N GLY A 144 -7.02 13.78 9.38
CA GLY A 144 -7.01 14.51 10.65
C GLY A 144 -7.03 13.64 11.92
N ASP A 145 -6.58 12.38 11.85
CA ASP A 145 -6.60 11.47 13.00
C ASP A 145 -5.30 11.49 13.82
N GLY A 146 -4.37 12.41 13.51
CA GLY A 146 -3.19 12.70 14.32
C GLY A 146 -2.18 11.56 14.42
N GLY A 147 -2.16 10.62 13.47
CA GLY A 147 -1.30 9.43 13.55
C GLY A 147 -1.94 8.21 14.20
N SER A 148 -3.22 8.25 14.55
CA SER A 148 -3.86 7.18 15.32
C SER A 148 -3.93 5.83 14.60
N ARG A 149 -3.93 5.83 13.26
CA ARG A 149 -4.10 4.61 12.46
C ARG A 149 -2.91 4.31 11.55
N GLY A 150 -1.88 5.12 11.58
CA GLY A 150 -0.72 5.00 10.71
C GLY A 150 0.34 6.04 11.00
N VAL A 151 1.27 6.21 10.07
CA VAL A 151 2.36 7.19 10.25
C VAL A 151 1.80 8.59 10.08
N ARG A 152 1.97 9.46 11.08
CA ARG A 152 1.53 10.87 11.00
C ARG A 152 2.32 11.63 9.94
N PHE A 153 1.62 12.42 9.12
CA PHE A 153 2.22 13.30 8.12
C PHE A 153 1.28 14.47 7.76
N GLY A 154 1.81 15.47 7.06
CA GLY A 154 1.00 16.54 6.45
C GLY A 154 0.07 17.27 7.44
N CYS A 155 -1.21 17.39 7.07
CA CYS A 155 -2.24 18.12 7.81
C CYS A 155 -2.82 17.32 8.99
N ASP A 156 -1.94 16.76 9.83
CA ASP A 156 -2.32 15.85 10.93
C ASP A 156 -3.03 14.58 10.47
N ASP A 157 -2.70 14.12 9.28
CA ASP A 157 -3.23 12.89 8.69
C ASP A 157 -2.38 11.68 9.08
N SER A 158 -2.96 10.47 9.00
CA SER A 158 -2.18 9.22 9.01
C SER A 158 -2.06 8.62 7.62
N LEU A 159 -0.88 8.12 7.30
CA LEU A 159 -0.68 7.26 6.14
C LEU A 159 -0.94 5.80 6.53
N VAL A 160 -1.91 5.17 5.88
CA VAL A 160 -2.41 3.83 6.22
C VAL A 160 -2.16 2.87 5.06
N ALA A 161 -1.49 1.77 5.34
CA ALA A 161 -1.23 0.70 4.37
C ALA A 161 -2.46 -0.20 4.22
N VAL A 162 -2.91 -0.42 2.99
CA VAL A 162 -3.94 -1.41 2.65
C VAL A 162 -3.31 -2.48 1.79
N HIS A 163 -3.42 -3.74 2.23
CA HIS A 163 -2.91 -4.86 1.48
C HIS A 163 -3.79 -5.15 0.26
N VAL A 164 -3.18 -5.23 -0.92
CA VAL A 164 -3.82 -5.61 -2.18
C VAL A 164 -3.13 -6.84 -2.73
N THR A 165 -3.92 -7.78 -3.23
CA THR A 165 -3.40 -8.97 -3.91
C THR A 165 -3.23 -8.69 -5.39
N THR A 166 -2.12 -9.19 -5.95
CA THR A 166 -1.87 -9.14 -7.39
C THR A 166 -1.82 -10.56 -7.96
N PRO A 167 -2.27 -10.77 -9.22
CA PRO A 167 -2.16 -12.08 -9.85
C PRO A 167 -0.71 -12.58 -9.85
N PRO A 168 -0.46 -13.89 -9.70
CA PRO A 168 0.88 -14.45 -9.78
C PRO A 168 1.58 -14.05 -11.08
N GLY A 169 2.85 -13.65 -10.99
CA GLY A 169 3.66 -13.24 -12.14
C GLY A 169 3.35 -11.85 -12.70
N SER A 170 2.44 -11.08 -12.09
CA SER A 170 2.19 -9.69 -12.46
C SER A 170 3.22 -8.73 -11.85
N ASP A 171 3.41 -7.59 -12.51
CA ASP A 171 4.22 -6.48 -11.99
C ASP A 171 3.52 -5.85 -10.77
N ARG A 172 4.16 -5.98 -9.59
CA ARG A 172 3.64 -5.44 -8.33
C ARG A 172 3.50 -3.93 -8.35
N LEU A 173 4.43 -3.21 -8.97
CA LEU A 173 4.40 -1.75 -9.05
C LEU A 173 3.23 -1.30 -9.92
N ALA A 174 3.10 -1.89 -11.11
CA ALA A 174 1.98 -1.61 -12.00
C ALA A 174 0.63 -1.93 -11.33
N GLY A 175 0.53 -3.07 -10.63
CA GLY A 175 -0.67 -3.45 -9.89
C GLY A 175 -1.03 -2.48 -8.76
N ALA A 176 -0.04 -2.07 -7.94
CA ALA A 176 -0.24 -1.12 -6.86
C ALA A 176 -0.66 0.26 -7.37
N MET A 177 0.00 0.76 -8.41
CA MET A 177 -0.33 2.04 -9.04
C MET A 177 -1.72 2.01 -9.68
N ALA A 178 -2.08 0.92 -10.35
CA ALA A 178 -3.42 0.76 -10.91
C ALA A 178 -4.50 0.81 -9.81
N GLN A 179 -4.27 0.19 -8.64
CA GLN A 179 -5.19 0.26 -7.51
C GLN A 179 -5.27 1.66 -6.88
N LEU A 180 -4.15 2.36 -6.77
CA LEU A 180 -4.09 3.71 -6.21
C LEU A 180 -4.77 4.75 -7.12
N LEU A 181 -4.59 4.61 -8.43
CA LEU A 181 -5.16 5.52 -9.44
C LEU A 181 -6.60 5.14 -9.84
N ALA A 182 -7.10 4.00 -9.36
CA ALA A 182 -8.49 3.62 -9.59
C ALA A 182 -9.45 4.57 -8.87
N PRO A 183 -10.68 4.72 -9.40
CA PRO A 183 -11.75 5.39 -8.66
C PRO A 183 -11.92 4.78 -7.27
N ASP A 184 -12.37 5.59 -6.31
CA ASP A 184 -12.29 5.46 -4.84
C ASP A 184 -12.75 4.17 -4.12
N GLY A 185 -12.96 3.06 -4.82
CA GLY A 185 -13.46 1.81 -4.24
C GLY A 185 -12.62 1.26 -3.10
N THR A 186 -11.30 1.15 -3.25
CA THR A 186 -10.44 0.52 -2.22
C THR A 186 -10.30 1.41 -0.99
N ALA A 187 -10.08 2.71 -1.18
CA ALA A 187 -10.00 3.68 -0.09
C ALA A 187 -11.34 3.79 0.65
N SER A 188 -12.45 3.98 -0.07
CA SER A 188 -13.78 4.14 0.52
C SER A 188 -14.22 2.94 1.34
N ARG A 189 -13.98 1.71 0.83
CA ARG A 189 -14.30 0.47 1.59
C ARG A 189 -13.55 0.38 2.92
N ALA A 190 -12.37 1.00 3.00
CA ALA A 190 -11.55 1.03 4.20
C ALA A 190 -11.78 2.30 5.06
N GLY A 191 -12.72 3.18 4.68
CA GLY A 191 -12.93 4.46 5.35
C GLY A 191 -11.71 5.39 5.24
N LEU A 192 -10.95 5.27 4.14
CA LEU A 192 -9.74 6.04 3.86
C LEU A 192 -10.00 7.04 2.73
N TYR A 193 -9.19 8.08 2.70
CA TYR A 193 -9.18 9.09 1.66
C TYR A 193 -8.09 8.80 0.62
N ASN A 194 -8.41 9.04 -0.65
CA ASN A 194 -7.46 9.00 -1.75
C ASN A 194 -7.38 10.37 -2.43
N ALA A 195 -6.27 11.08 -2.26
CA ALA A 195 -6.08 12.41 -2.82
C ALA A 195 -5.97 12.43 -4.36
N LEU A 196 -5.85 11.25 -4.98
CA LEU A 196 -5.70 11.09 -6.43
C LEU A 196 -7.04 10.89 -7.14
N SER A 197 -8.15 10.71 -6.41
CA SER A 197 -9.42 10.26 -7.01
C SER A 197 -10.11 11.29 -7.90
N GLY A 198 -9.87 12.57 -7.65
CA GLY A 198 -10.29 13.67 -8.52
C GLY A 198 -9.39 13.89 -9.73
N SER A 199 -8.25 13.18 -9.82
CA SER A 199 -7.27 13.31 -10.90
C SER A 199 -7.55 12.32 -12.04
N ALA A 200 -7.14 12.69 -13.26
CA ALA A 200 -7.20 11.82 -14.42
C ALA A 200 -5.78 11.37 -14.78
N LEU A 201 -5.17 10.58 -13.91
CA LEU A 201 -3.82 10.04 -14.09
C LEU A 201 -3.84 8.61 -14.61
N ARG A 202 -2.80 8.25 -15.36
CA ARG A 202 -2.57 6.89 -15.85
C ARG A 202 -1.14 6.48 -15.58
N TYR A 203 -0.94 5.24 -15.17
CA TYR A 203 0.39 4.64 -15.09
C TYR A 203 0.93 4.38 -16.50
N VAL A 204 2.14 4.85 -16.78
CA VAL A 204 2.83 4.64 -18.06
C VAL A 204 3.92 3.59 -17.90
N SER A 205 4.80 3.77 -16.92
CA SER A 205 5.89 2.84 -16.64
C SER A 205 6.44 3.03 -15.24
N GLY A 206 7.24 2.06 -14.80
CA GLY A 206 7.99 2.16 -13.57
C GLY A 206 9.10 1.13 -13.54
N TYR A 207 10.19 1.47 -12.88
CA TYR A 207 11.39 0.65 -12.80
C TYR A 207 12.22 1.03 -11.59
N LEU A 208 13.16 0.17 -11.22
CA LEU A 208 14.12 0.45 -10.16
C LEU A 208 15.42 0.99 -10.77
N ASP A 209 15.87 2.15 -10.30
CA ASP A 209 17.19 2.72 -10.58
C ASP A 209 17.98 2.77 -9.27
N GLY A 210 18.88 1.81 -9.08
CA GLY A 210 19.57 1.59 -7.81
C GLY A 210 18.59 1.30 -6.67
N THR A 211 18.45 2.24 -5.74
CA THR A 211 17.52 2.18 -4.60
C THR A 211 16.28 3.08 -4.77
N THR A 212 16.06 3.60 -5.98
CA THR A 212 14.99 4.54 -6.30
C THR A 212 13.95 3.88 -7.21
N ALA A 213 12.69 3.88 -6.80
CA ALA A 213 11.58 3.52 -7.66
C ALA A 213 11.24 4.72 -8.57
N VAL A 214 11.50 4.61 -9.86
CA VAL A 214 11.10 5.62 -10.84
C VAL A 214 9.71 5.27 -11.36
N VAL A 215 8.78 6.22 -11.31
CA VAL A 215 7.39 6.06 -11.76
C VAL A 215 7.05 7.16 -12.75
N ASN A 216 6.59 6.77 -13.93
CA ASN A 216 6.11 7.69 -14.95
C ASN A 216 4.60 7.55 -15.08
N LEU A 217 3.92 8.68 -14.91
CA LEU A 217 2.49 8.82 -15.07
C LEU A 217 2.20 9.80 -16.22
N SER A 218 0.97 9.76 -16.72
CA SER A 218 0.46 10.75 -17.66
C SER A 218 -0.90 11.28 -17.21
N GLY A 219 -1.26 12.46 -17.71
CA GLY A 219 -2.58 13.04 -17.54
C GLY A 219 -2.63 14.20 -16.54
N SER A 220 -3.82 14.48 -16.00
CA SER A 220 -4.04 15.71 -15.24
C SER A 220 -4.21 15.45 -13.75
N LEU A 221 -3.35 16.10 -12.96
CA LEU A 221 -3.46 16.13 -11.50
C LEU A 221 -4.46 17.20 -11.06
N ARG A 222 -5.32 16.88 -10.09
CA ARG A 222 -6.31 17.79 -9.50
C ARG A 222 -6.35 17.61 -7.98
N PRO A 223 -5.46 18.29 -7.24
CA PRO A 223 -5.57 18.38 -5.78
C PRO A 223 -6.89 19.05 -5.39
N GLY A 224 -7.56 18.55 -4.34
CA GLY A 224 -8.80 19.10 -3.80
C GLY A 224 -8.60 20.23 -2.79
N GLY A 225 -7.34 20.53 -2.42
CA GLY A 225 -6.97 21.63 -1.55
C GLY A 225 -5.50 21.57 -1.13
N VAL A 226 -5.06 22.52 -0.29
CA VAL A 226 -3.65 22.65 0.12
C VAL A 226 -3.10 21.40 0.83
N CYS A 227 -3.95 20.67 1.54
CA CYS A 227 -3.57 19.42 2.21
C CYS A 227 -3.39 18.25 1.24
N ASP A 228 -3.91 18.35 0.01
CA ASP A 228 -3.81 17.24 -0.94
C ASP A 228 -2.45 17.17 -1.62
N ASN A 229 -1.70 18.26 -1.70
CA ASN A 229 -0.32 18.23 -2.22
C ASN A 229 0.57 17.23 -1.45
N PRO A 230 0.72 17.34 -0.12
CA PRO A 230 1.50 16.35 0.63
C PRO A 230 0.85 14.96 0.65
N ARG A 231 -0.48 14.85 0.53
CA ARG A 231 -1.17 13.54 0.43
C ARG A 231 -0.87 12.83 -0.88
N ILE A 232 -0.96 13.52 -2.01
CA ILE A 232 -0.64 13.03 -3.34
C ILE A 232 0.80 12.52 -3.38
N GLU A 233 1.75 13.37 -2.96
CA GLU A 233 3.17 13.02 -2.95
C GLU A 233 3.43 11.78 -2.11
N THR A 234 2.93 11.76 -0.87
CA THR A 234 3.17 10.66 0.06
C THR A 234 2.51 9.36 -0.38
N GLN A 235 1.26 9.41 -0.85
CA GLN A 235 0.55 8.21 -1.32
C GLN A 235 1.26 7.57 -2.51
N LEU A 236 1.66 8.37 -3.52
CA LEU A 236 2.38 7.86 -4.70
C LEU A 236 3.75 7.29 -4.29
N ALA A 237 4.53 8.04 -3.50
CA ALA A 237 5.87 7.65 -3.13
C ALA A 237 5.91 6.37 -2.30
N GLN A 238 5.06 6.28 -1.26
CA GLN A 238 5.05 5.13 -0.36
C GLN A 238 4.47 3.88 -1.01
N THR A 239 3.50 4.04 -1.91
CA THR A 239 2.99 2.93 -2.73
C THR A 239 4.08 2.41 -3.68
N ALA A 240 4.85 3.29 -4.32
CA ALA A 240 5.98 2.88 -5.17
C ALA A 240 7.06 2.14 -4.37
N VAL A 241 7.44 2.68 -3.22
CA VAL A 241 8.42 2.09 -2.30
C VAL A 241 7.98 0.70 -1.85
N ALA A 242 6.75 0.53 -1.37
CA ALA A 242 6.29 -0.78 -0.90
C ALA A 242 6.18 -1.81 -2.02
N ALA A 243 5.77 -1.39 -3.23
CA ALA A 243 5.63 -2.32 -4.34
C ALA A 243 6.97 -2.80 -4.92
N THR A 244 8.04 -2.01 -4.76
CA THR A 244 9.36 -2.29 -5.33
C THR A 244 10.41 -2.73 -4.32
N GLY A 245 10.23 -2.39 -3.03
CA GLY A 245 11.28 -2.52 -2.02
C GLY A 245 12.36 -1.43 -2.09
N ALA A 246 12.14 -0.37 -2.87
CA ALA A 246 13.05 0.77 -2.97
C ALA A 246 13.16 1.52 -1.63
N SER A 247 14.21 2.35 -1.47
CA SER A 247 14.34 3.24 -0.31
C SER A 247 13.62 4.58 -0.51
N GLN A 248 13.39 4.96 -1.77
CA GLN A 248 12.75 6.22 -2.16
C GLN A 248 12.07 6.08 -3.51
N ALA A 249 11.28 7.07 -3.90
CA ALA A 249 10.61 7.13 -5.19
C ALA A 249 10.88 8.47 -5.91
N ALA A 250 11.00 8.41 -7.23
CA ALA A 250 11.01 9.56 -8.12
C ALA A 250 9.81 9.45 -9.05
N ILE A 251 8.90 10.42 -8.98
CA ILE A 251 7.61 10.36 -9.69
C ILE A 251 7.55 11.48 -10.71
N TYR A 252 7.11 11.13 -11.92
CA TYR A 252 6.99 12.06 -13.03
C TYR A 252 5.57 12.02 -13.60
N ILE A 253 5.04 13.18 -14.00
CA ILE A 253 3.78 13.32 -14.74
C ILE A 253 4.09 14.03 -16.05
N ASP A 254 3.86 13.36 -17.17
CA ASP A 254 4.17 13.87 -18.51
C ASP A 254 5.62 14.35 -18.64
N GLY A 255 6.54 13.64 -17.97
CA GLY A 255 7.99 13.93 -17.97
C GLY A 255 8.44 14.98 -16.94
N ASN A 256 7.53 15.65 -16.24
CA ASN A 256 7.86 16.64 -15.22
C ASN A 256 7.88 16.02 -13.82
N ALA A 257 8.80 16.43 -12.94
CA ALA A 257 8.83 15.93 -11.58
C ALA A 257 7.55 16.31 -10.82
N LEU A 258 7.04 15.39 -10.00
CA LEU A 258 5.79 15.58 -9.26
C LEU A 258 5.81 16.85 -8.40
N ALA A 259 6.93 17.13 -7.73
CA ALA A 259 7.10 18.32 -6.90
C ALA A 259 6.89 19.62 -7.71
N ASP A 260 7.41 19.66 -8.94
CA ASP A 260 7.23 20.81 -9.84
C ASP A 260 5.75 20.94 -10.23
N VAL A 261 5.09 19.84 -10.60
CA VAL A 261 3.66 19.82 -10.97
C VAL A 261 2.74 20.27 -9.83
N LEU A 262 3.10 19.94 -8.59
CA LEU A 262 2.36 20.34 -7.38
C LEU A 262 2.60 21.80 -7.01
N SER A 263 3.79 22.35 -7.28
CA SER A 263 4.14 23.74 -6.96
C SER A 263 3.38 24.80 -7.79
N LEU A 264 2.78 24.39 -8.90
CA LEU A 264 2.02 25.24 -9.81
C LEU A 264 0.54 25.43 -9.40
N ARG A 265 0.12 24.87 -8.27
CA ARG A 265 -1.28 24.81 -7.84
C ARG A 265 -1.52 25.40 -6.46
#